data_AF-A0A7D7BYI3-F1
#
_entry.id   AF-A0A7D7BYI3-F1
#
_cell.length_a   1.000
_cell.length_b   1.000
_cell.length_c   1.000
_cell.angle_alpha   90.00
_cell.angle_beta   90.00
_cell.angle_gamma   90.00
#
_symmetry.space_group_name_H-M   'P 1'
#
loop_
_entity.id
_entity.type
_entity.pdbx_description
1 polymer ?
#
loop_
_entity_poly.entity_id
_entity_poly.type
_entity_poly.pdbx_seq_one_letter_code
_entity_poly.pdbx_strand_id
1 'polypeptide(L)'
;MPEFPGGMPGLMEFIRQNIRYPQAARQSRLEGRIIVQVVIDKDGSVIQPRIFRSVNPVLSADAALCEEALRIVSIMPKWKPGNQHGVNLKVRFTFPIRFESPTSQIT
;
A
#
# COMPACT_ATOMS: atom_id res chain seq x y z
N MET A 1 -1.58 -16.57 -8.38
CA MET A 1 -1.73 -15.16 -7.96
C MET A 1 -0.35 -14.56 -7.72
N PRO A 2 -0.17 -13.24 -7.89
CA PRO A 2 1.07 -12.58 -7.51
C PRO A 2 1.25 -12.66 -5.99
N GLU A 3 2.50 -12.73 -5.53
CA GLU A 3 2.83 -12.90 -4.11
C GLU A 3 3.99 -11.99 -3.73
N PHE A 4 3.83 -11.21 -2.66
CA PHE A 4 4.92 -10.40 -2.11
C PHE A 4 5.98 -11.31 -1.48
N PRO A 5 7.29 -10.95 -1.47
CA PRO A 5 8.28 -11.69 -0.70
C PRO A 5 7.88 -11.80 0.79
N GLY A 6 7.64 -13.03 1.26
CA GLY A 6 7.09 -13.27 2.61
C GLY A 6 5.55 -13.24 2.69
N GLY A 7 4.87 -13.25 1.53
CA GLY A 7 3.41 -13.28 1.42
C GLY A 7 2.72 -12.02 1.94
N MET A 8 1.43 -12.14 2.24
CA MET A 8 0.66 -11.09 2.91
C MET A 8 1.27 -10.59 4.23
N PRO A 9 1.81 -11.44 5.14
CA PRO A 9 2.40 -10.93 6.37
C PRO A 9 3.68 -10.11 6.10
N GLY A 10 4.54 -10.55 5.19
CA GLY A 10 5.71 -9.79 4.76
C GLY A 10 5.35 -8.43 4.15
N LEU A 11 4.25 -8.36 3.38
CA LEU A 11 3.74 -7.10 2.86
C LEU A 11 3.28 -6.16 3.98
N MET A 12 2.52 -6.68 4.95
CA MET A 12 2.05 -5.87 6.08
C MET A 12 3.22 -5.36 6.93
N GLU A 13 4.22 -6.19 7.16
CA GLU A 13 5.42 -5.82 7.90
C GLU A 13 6.24 -4.79 7.14
N PHE A 14 6.47 -4.99 5.84
CA PHE A 14 7.16 -4.03 4.98
C PHE A 14 6.47 -2.67 5.00
N ILE A 15 5.13 -2.65 4.88
CA ILE A 15 4.34 -1.42 4.98
C ILE A 15 4.54 -0.80 6.36
N ARG A 16 4.39 -1.55 7.45
CA ARG A 16 4.55 -1.03 8.83
C ARG A 16 5.94 -0.47 9.12
N GLN A 17 6.99 -1.08 8.58
CA GLN A 17 8.37 -0.63 8.76
C GLN A 17 8.69 0.62 7.93
N ASN A 18 8.07 0.77 6.76
CA ASN A 18 8.36 1.85 5.83
C ASN A 18 7.36 3.01 5.89
N ILE A 19 6.20 2.83 6.53
CA ILE A 19 5.13 3.84 6.59
C ILE A 19 5.55 5.02 7.46
N ARG A 20 5.49 6.22 6.89
CA ARG A 20 5.75 7.48 7.57
C ARG A 20 4.43 8.21 7.67
N TYR A 21 3.89 8.23 8.87
CA TYR A 21 2.63 8.90 9.12
C TYR A 21 2.84 10.43 9.04
N PRO A 22 2.26 11.13 8.02
CA PRO A 22 2.54 12.54 7.76
C PRO A 22 1.97 13.44 8.86
N GLN A 23 2.63 14.58 9.11
CA GLN A 23 2.27 15.48 10.21
C GLN A 23 0.82 16.00 10.10
N ALA A 24 0.36 16.32 8.89
CA ALA A 24 -1.02 16.76 8.63
C ALA A 24 -2.04 15.71 9.11
N ALA A 25 -1.81 14.42 8.81
CA ALA A 25 -2.66 13.35 9.32
C ALA A 25 -2.57 13.21 10.83
N ARG A 26 -1.41 13.48 11.45
CA ARG A 26 -1.25 13.38 12.94
C ARG A 26 -2.07 14.44 13.63
N GLN A 27 -1.98 15.67 13.12
CA GLN A 27 -2.71 16.81 13.67
C GLN A 27 -4.22 16.64 13.52
N SER A 28 -4.67 16.07 12.39
CA SER A 28 -6.09 15.79 12.15
C SER A 28 -6.58 14.48 12.78
N ARG A 29 -5.71 13.69 13.46
CA ARG A 29 -6.01 12.33 13.95
C ARG A 29 -6.72 11.49 12.89
N LEU A 30 -6.24 11.56 11.64
CA LEU A 30 -6.88 10.92 10.51
C LEU A 30 -6.45 9.46 10.44
N GLU A 31 -7.31 8.58 10.93
CA GLU A 31 -7.10 7.13 10.88
C GLU A 31 -7.94 6.51 9.76
N GLY A 32 -7.40 5.50 9.09
CA GLY A 32 -8.13 4.87 8.00
C GLY A 32 -7.30 3.94 7.15
N ARG A 33 -7.92 3.50 6.06
CA ARG A 33 -7.31 2.56 5.11
C ARG A 33 -7.35 3.17 3.73
N ILE A 34 -6.18 3.27 3.10
CA ILE A 34 -6.06 3.67 1.71
C ILE A 34 -5.97 2.41 0.88
N ILE A 35 -6.90 2.27 -0.06
CA ILE A 35 -6.93 1.16 -1.00
C ILE A 35 -6.08 1.56 -2.20
N VAL A 36 -4.93 0.91 -2.36
CA VAL A 36 -4.04 1.12 -3.48
C VAL A 36 -4.21 -0.02 -4.47
N GLN A 37 -4.31 0.34 -5.74
CA GLN A 37 -4.29 -0.57 -6.86
C GLN A 37 -2.97 -0.43 -7.58
N VAL A 38 -2.32 -1.56 -7.82
CA VAL A 38 -1.06 -1.65 -8.54
C VAL A 38 -1.18 -2.72 -9.60
N VAL A 39 -0.26 -2.72 -10.56
CA VAL A 39 -0.16 -3.81 -11.51
C VAL A 39 1.21 -4.46 -11.37
N ILE A 40 1.21 -5.77 -11.11
CA ILE A 40 2.42 -6.58 -11.04
C ILE A 40 2.73 -7.07 -12.44
N ASP A 41 3.86 -6.65 -12.99
CA ASP A 41 4.31 -7.06 -14.31
C ASP A 41 4.83 -8.51 -14.30
N LYS A 42 5.09 -9.10 -15.48
CA LYS A 42 5.59 -10.47 -15.62
C LYS A 42 6.97 -10.68 -14.99
N ASP A 43 7.77 -9.62 -14.86
CA ASP A 43 9.06 -9.60 -14.17
C ASP A 43 8.92 -9.48 -12.63
N GLY A 44 7.69 -9.26 -12.13
CA GLY A 44 7.44 -9.01 -10.71
C GLY A 44 7.55 -7.54 -10.31
N SER A 45 7.92 -6.66 -11.24
CA SER A 45 7.98 -5.22 -11.00
C SER A 45 6.58 -4.62 -10.77
N VAL A 46 6.45 -3.75 -9.77
CA VAL A 46 5.21 -3.05 -9.47
C VAL A 46 5.11 -1.81 -10.35
N ILE A 47 4.08 -1.73 -11.18
CA ILE A 47 3.87 -0.64 -12.13
C ILE A 47 2.47 -0.04 -12.00
N GLN A 48 2.33 1.19 -12.47
CA GLN A 48 1.06 1.93 -12.53
C GLN A 48 0.32 2.00 -11.17
N PRO A 49 0.97 2.46 -10.08
CA PRO A 49 0.30 2.64 -8.80
C PRO A 49 -0.81 3.68 -8.92
N ARG A 50 -2.00 3.36 -8.39
CA ARG A 50 -3.18 4.22 -8.39
C ARG A 50 -3.91 4.10 -7.06
N ILE A 51 -4.35 5.23 -6.52
CA ILE A 51 -5.25 5.23 -5.37
C ILE A 51 -6.64 4.86 -5.86
N PHE A 52 -7.15 3.70 -5.41
CA PHE A 52 -8.49 3.23 -5.77
C PHE A 52 -9.55 3.81 -4.84
N ARG A 53 -9.24 3.89 -3.54
CA ARG A 53 -10.02 4.62 -2.54
C ARG A 53 -9.11 5.20 -1.48
N SER A 54 -9.38 6.43 -1.07
CA SER A 54 -8.75 7.07 0.08
C SER A 54 -9.71 7.08 1.28
N VAL A 55 -9.28 7.67 2.39
CA VAL A 55 -10.07 7.69 3.63
C VAL A 55 -11.20 8.70 3.51
N ASN A 56 -10.86 9.95 3.16
CA ASN A 56 -11.83 11.00 2.93
C ASN A 56 -11.22 12.09 2.03
N PRO A 57 -11.58 12.14 0.73
CA PRO A 57 -10.95 13.05 -0.23
C PRO A 57 -11.20 14.54 0.05
N VAL A 58 -12.12 14.87 0.97
CA VAL A 58 -12.40 16.26 1.38
C VAL A 58 -11.34 16.79 2.36
N LEU A 59 -10.59 15.90 3.03
CA LEU A 59 -9.59 16.30 4.02
C LEU A 59 -8.24 16.52 3.36
N SER A 60 -7.60 17.66 3.61
CA SER A 60 -6.23 17.92 3.13
C SER A 60 -5.21 16.90 3.66
N ALA A 61 -5.47 16.33 4.84
CA ALA A 61 -4.66 15.26 5.42
C ALA A 61 -4.74 13.95 4.61
N ASP A 62 -5.82 13.70 3.86
CA ASP A 62 -6.00 12.52 3.01
C ASP A 62 -5.01 12.51 1.84
N ALA A 63 -4.76 13.69 1.24
CA ALA A 63 -3.77 13.84 0.17
C ALA A 63 -2.37 13.45 0.65
N ALA A 64 -1.98 13.84 1.86
CA ALA A 64 -0.69 13.48 2.44
C ALA A 64 -0.57 11.96 2.69
N LEU A 65 -1.65 11.30 3.13
CA LEU A 65 -1.66 9.85 3.27
C LEU A 65 -1.60 9.13 1.92
N CYS A 66 -2.28 9.66 0.90
CA CYS A 66 -2.24 9.14 -0.46
C CYS A 66 -0.84 9.23 -1.07
N GLU A 67 -0.15 10.36 -0.89
CA GLU A 67 1.23 10.54 -1.33
C GLU A 67 2.16 9.53 -0.66
N GLU A 68 2.02 9.33 0.64
CA GLU A 68 2.81 8.34 1.37
C GLU A 68 2.53 6.91 0.90
N ALA A 69 1.27 6.58 0.64
CA ALA A 69 0.88 5.30 0.08
C ALA A 69 1.55 5.03 -1.28
N LEU A 70 1.60 6.04 -2.16
CA LEU A 70 2.31 5.95 -3.45
C LEU A 70 3.82 5.81 -3.27
N ARG A 71 4.41 6.52 -2.30
CA ARG A 71 5.83 6.41 -1.98
C ARG A 71 6.21 5.00 -1.54
N ILE A 72 5.43 4.39 -0.65
CA ILE A 72 5.65 3.01 -0.19
C ILE A 72 5.64 2.05 -1.37
N VAL A 73 4.69 2.20 -2.29
CA VAL A 73 4.60 1.35 -3.49
C VAL A 73 5.82 1.53 -4.39
N SER A 74 6.34 2.75 -4.51
CA SER A 74 7.53 3.04 -5.33
C SER A 74 8.82 2.39 -4.80
N ILE A 75 8.90 2.11 -3.49
CA ILE A 75 10.06 1.46 -2.87
C ILE A 75 9.85 -0.04 -2.65
N MET A 76 8.70 -0.59 -3.08
CA MET A 76 8.43 -2.01 -2.90
C MET A 76 9.44 -2.87 -3.67
N PRO A 77 9.90 -3.98 -3.07
CA PRO A 77 10.71 -4.96 -3.78
C PRO A 77 9.90 -5.63 -4.90
N LYS A 78 10.59 -6.34 -5.80
CA LYS A 78 9.94 -7.15 -6.83
C LYS A 78 9.05 -8.22 -6.17
N TRP A 79 7.83 -8.31 -6.66
CA TRP A 79 6.87 -9.33 -6.27
C TRP A 79 7.11 -10.60 -7.08
N LYS A 80 6.66 -11.74 -6.57
CA LYS A 80 6.50 -12.93 -7.38
C LYS A 80 5.33 -12.69 -8.35
N PRO A 81 5.55 -12.69 -9.66
CA PRO A 81 4.50 -12.47 -10.65
C PRO A 81 3.45 -13.58 -10.58
N GLY A 82 2.23 -13.29 -11.04
CA GLY A 82 1.24 -14.33 -11.22
C GLY A 82 1.69 -15.31 -12.29
N ASN A 83 1.80 -16.59 -11.94
CA ASN A 83 2.01 -17.66 -12.91
C ASN A 83 0.68 -18.37 -13.17
N GLN A 84 0.31 -18.50 -14.43
CA GLN A 84 -0.83 -19.32 -14.85
C GLN A 84 -0.33 -20.28 -15.94
N HIS A 85 -0.41 -21.59 -15.68
CA HIS A 85 0.03 -22.62 -16.63
C HIS A 85 1.48 -22.44 -17.14
N GLY A 86 2.40 -22.02 -16.27
CA GLY A 86 3.80 -21.79 -16.63
C GLY A 86 4.08 -20.43 -17.27
N VAL A 87 3.06 -19.64 -17.59
CA VAL A 87 3.21 -18.30 -18.17
C VAL A 87 3.08 -17.22 -17.11
N ASN A 88 4.06 -16.31 -17.07
CA ASN A 88 4.00 -15.11 -16.23
C ASN A 88 2.99 -14.12 -16.82
N LEU A 89 1.97 -13.77 -16.03
CA LEU A 89 0.93 -12.85 -16.43
C LEU A 89 1.02 -11.55 -15.64
N LYS A 90 0.64 -10.47 -16.32
CA LYS A 90 0.44 -9.15 -15.70
C LYS A 90 -0.84 -9.19 -14.88
N VAL A 91 -0.73 -8.99 -13.57
CA VAL A 91 -1.87 -9.10 -12.65
C VAL A 91 -2.10 -7.78 -11.94
N ARG A 92 -3.34 -7.32 -11.96
CA ARG A 92 -3.78 -6.17 -11.17
C ARG A 92 -4.01 -6.63 -9.72
N PHE A 93 -3.31 -6.00 -8.78
CA PHE A 93 -3.39 -6.32 -7.37
C PHE A 93 -3.87 -5.10 -6.59
N THR A 94 -4.76 -5.31 -5.63
CA THR A 94 -5.32 -4.22 -4.81
C THR A 94 -5.18 -4.61 -3.36
N PHE A 95 -4.62 -3.73 -2.54
CA PHE A 95 -4.40 -3.98 -1.11
C PHE A 95 -4.66 -2.73 -0.27
N PRO A 96 -5.12 -2.90 0.98
CA PRO A 96 -5.28 -1.80 1.91
C PRO A 96 -3.96 -1.47 2.62
N ILE A 97 -3.59 -0.19 2.63
CA ILE A 97 -2.58 0.38 3.50
C ILE A 97 -3.29 0.99 4.70
N ARG A 98 -3.07 0.43 5.90
CA ARG A 98 -3.66 0.92 7.14
C ARG A 98 -2.78 2.00 7.74
N PHE A 99 -3.38 3.15 8.00
CA PHE A 99 -2.79 4.24 8.77
C PHE A 99 -3.50 4.29 10.12
N GLU A 100 -2.80 3.81 11.13
CA GLU A 100 -3.25 3.77 12.52
C GLU A 100 -2.40 4.78 13.30
N SER A 101 -3.04 5.62 14.12
CA SER A 101 -2.30 6.52 15.00
C SER A 101 -1.70 5.69 16.14
N PRO A 102 -0.43 5.88 16.52
CA PRO A 102 0.18 5.14 17.62
C PRO A 102 -0.49 5.37 18.99
N THR A 103 -1.45 6.30 19.09
CA THR A 103 -2.18 6.62 20.32
C THR A 103 -3.30 5.61 20.67
N SER A 104 -3.70 4.71 19.76
CA SER A 104 -4.84 3.79 19.99
C SER A 104 -4.45 2.40 20.54
N GLN A 105 -3.32 2.28 21.25
CA GLN A 105 -2.90 1.06 21.95
C GLN A 105 -2.87 1.18 23.49
N ILE A 106 -3.68 2.06 24.07
CA ILE A 106 -3.85 2.10 25.53
C ILE A 106 -5.32 2.37 25.87
N THR A 107 -6.14 1.32 25.98
CA THR A 107 -7.19 1.12 27.01
C THR A 107 -7.61 -0.34 26.96
#